data_AF-U5W3N2-F1
#
_entry.id   AF-U5W3N2-F1
#
_cell.length_a   1.000
_cell.length_b   1.000
_cell.length_c   1.000
_cell.angle_alpha   90.00
_cell.angle_beta   90.00
_cell.angle_gamma   90.00
#
_symmetry.space_group_name_H-M   'P 1'
#
loop_
_entity.id
_entity.type
_entity.pdbx_description
1 polymer ?
#
loop_
_entity_poly.entity_id
_entity_poly.type
_entity_poly.pdbx_seq_one_letter_code
_entity_poly.pdbx_strand_id
1 'polypeptide(L)'
;MTSEETAHKYDLGLDWSTGAPDPQVLSYRNRASIVVHTQEPTPDLTDPSLRILDADDEHADLLGVIQLYGVHAIKIGGPNEEALRGHPLADKGLTWMGNYRVLNSSWITEAEQINSVHSNHQPGWHDRLTHYVFAFHDETVECLVKAIRIERYLGTPGAVLIDLIGRKKIWDEVEASVAGNPYDHP
;
A
#
# COMPACT_ATOMS: atom_id res chain seq x y z
N MET A 1 -4.98 17.57 24.77
CA MET A 1 -5.66 16.27 24.61
C MET A 1 -5.28 15.77 23.24
N THR A 2 -4.52 14.68 23.15
CA THR A 2 -4.34 13.98 21.87
C THR A 2 -5.66 13.33 21.51
N SER A 3 -6.16 13.59 20.31
CA SER A 3 -7.37 12.97 19.76
C SER A 3 -7.20 11.44 19.68
N GLU A 4 -8.29 10.70 19.85
CA GLU A 4 -8.28 9.22 19.86
C GLU A 4 -7.91 8.64 18.48
N GLU A 5 -7.11 7.58 18.47
CA GLU A 5 -6.78 6.83 17.25
C GLU A 5 -8.00 6.08 16.73
N THR A 6 -8.39 6.30 15.47
CA THR A 6 -9.59 5.68 14.87
C THR A 6 -9.37 5.29 13.42
N ALA A 7 -9.97 4.20 12.98
CA ALA A 7 -9.97 3.73 11.60
C ALA A 7 -11.25 4.22 10.87
N HIS A 8 -11.06 4.90 9.75
CA HIS A 8 -12.15 5.42 8.92
C HIS A 8 -12.15 4.71 7.58
N LYS A 9 -13.31 4.22 7.14
CA LYS A 9 -13.41 3.60 5.80
C LYS A 9 -12.91 4.56 4.74
N TYR A 10 -12.09 4.02 3.84
CA TYR A 10 -11.48 4.75 2.74
C TYR A 10 -11.86 4.06 1.44
N ASP A 11 -12.53 4.78 0.56
CA ASP A 11 -12.89 4.28 -0.75
C ASP A 11 -11.65 4.33 -1.67
N LEU A 12 -11.12 3.14 -1.99
CA LEU A 12 -10.01 2.99 -2.94
C LEU A 12 -10.51 2.98 -4.38
N GLY A 13 -11.82 2.87 -4.60
CA GLY A 13 -12.37 2.51 -5.89
C GLY A 13 -11.83 1.16 -6.37
N LEU A 14 -11.65 0.20 -5.47
CA LEU A 14 -11.33 -1.21 -5.76
C LEU A 14 -12.10 -2.10 -4.79
N ASP A 15 -12.68 -3.17 -5.31
CA ASP A 15 -13.31 -4.23 -4.54
C ASP A 15 -12.47 -5.50 -4.63
N TRP A 16 -11.84 -5.89 -3.51
CA TRP A 16 -11.03 -7.12 -3.44
C TRP A 16 -11.90 -8.37 -3.52
N SER A 17 -11.34 -9.47 -4.00
CA SER A 17 -11.97 -10.80 -3.91
C SER A 17 -12.28 -11.16 -2.45
N THR A 18 -13.53 -11.50 -2.17
CA THR A 18 -13.94 -11.98 -0.82
C THR A 18 -13.49 -13.40 -0.52
N GLY A 19 -13.08 -14.17 -1.54
CA GLY A 19 -12.72 -15.59 -1.39
C GLY A 19 -11.22 -15.84 -1.29
N ALA A 20 -10.42 -15.13 -2.08
CA ALA A 20 -8.96 -15.28 -2.14
C ALA A 20 -8.32 -13.98 -2.64
N PRO A 21 -8.28 -12.92 -1.82
CA PRO A 21 -7.65 -11.65 -2.22
C PRO A 21 -6.12 -11.75 -2.35
N ASP A 22 -5.49 -12.70 -1.64
CA ASP A 22 -4.08 -13.09 -1.70
C ASP A 22 -3.09 -11.92 -1.90
N PRO A 23 -3.00 -10.99 -0.92
CA PRO A 23 -2.20 -9.79 -1.06
C PRO A 23 -0.71 -10.10 -1.19
N GLN A 24 -0.10 -9.60 -2.27
CA GLN A 24 1.33 -9.73 -2.54
C GLN A 24 2.00 -8.37 -2.43
N VAL A 25 2.97 -8.25 -1.53
CA VAL A 25 3.70 -7.00 -1.29
C VAL A 25 5.07 -7.04 -1.97
N LEU A 26 5.28 -6.15 -2.93
CA LEU A 26 6.58 -5.86 -3.52
C LEU A 26 7.10 -4.54 -2.97
N SER A 27 8.18 -4.57 -2.17
CA SER A 27 8.76 -3.36 -1.57
C SER A 27 10.15 -3.05 -2.14
N TYR A 28 10.41 -1.77 -2.42
CA TYR A 28 11.71 -1.28 -2.87
C TYR A 28 11.99 0.15 -2.40
N ARG A 29 12.98 0.31 -1.50
CA ARG A 29 13.36 1.60 -0.89
C ARG A 29 12.15 2.33 -0.30
N ASN A 30 11.79 3.49 -0.85
CA ASN A 30 10.70 4.36 -0.40
C ASN A 30 9.41 4.16 -1.22
N ARG A 31 9.28 3.05 -1.95
CA ARG A 31 8.09 2.68 -2.73
C ARG A 31 7.74 1.22 -2.48
N ALA A 32 6.48 0.89 -2.69
CA ALA A 32 6.02 -0.48 -2.70
C ALA A 32 4.76 -0.62 -3.55
N SER A 33 4.37 -1.84 -3.86
CA SER A 33 3.11 -2.17 -4.50
C SER A 33 2.45 -3.31 -3.73
N ILE A 34 1.14 -3.22 -3.55
CA ILE A 34 0.32 -4.33 -3.06
C ILE A 34 -0.53 -4.81 -4.25
N VAL A 35 -0.32 -6.05 -4.68
CA VAL A 35 -1.10 -6.69 -5.74
C VAL A 35 -2.14 -7.58 -5.08
N VAL A 36 -3.39 -7.49 -5.52
CA VAL A 36 -4.53 -8.23 -4.95
C VAL A 36 -5.48 -8.68 -6.05
N HIS A 37 -6.13 -9.82 -5.83
CA HIS A 37 -7.26 -10.24 -6.66
C HIS A 37 -8.49 -9.39 -6.37
N THR A 38 -9.23 -9.04 -7.42
CA THR A 38 -10.47 -8.24 -7.31
C THR A 38 -11.70 -9.09 -7.56
N GLN A 39 -12.86 -8.59 -7.14
CA GLN A 39 -14.16 -9.19 -7.46
C GLN A 39 -14.89 -8.41 -8.56
N GLU A 40 -14.19 -7.52 -9.27
CA GLU A 40 -14.80 -6.69 -10.29
C GLU A 40 -15.36 -7.55 -11.45
N PRO A 41 -16.51 -7.17 -12.05
CA PRO A 41 -17.04 -7.87 -13.22
C PRO A 41 -16.02 -7.82 -14.37
N THR A 42 -16.22 -8.68 -15.37
CA THR A 42 -15.35 -8.78 -16.56
C THR A 42 -14.86 -7.40 -17.00
N PRO A 43 -13.54 -7.16 -17.06
CA PRO A 43 -13.00 -5.82 -17.25
C PRO A 43 -13.46 -5.21 -18.56
N ASP A 44 -13.72 -3.90 -18.55
CA ASP A 44 -13.87 -3.14 -19.80
C ASP A 44 -12.49 -3.06 -20.49
N LEU A 45 -12.30 -3.91 -21.50
CA LEU A 45 -11.06 -3.96 -22.28
C LEU A 45 -10.79 -2.66 -23.08
N THR A 46 -11.75 -1.74 -23.12
CA THR A 46 -11.58 -0.42 -23.73
C THR A 46 -11.18 0.67 -22.73
N ASP A 47 -11.15 0.37 -21.43
CA ASP A 47 -10.69 1.30 -20.40
C ASP A 47 -9.20 1.62 -20.60
N PRO A 48 -8.82 2.88 -20.92
CA PRO A 48 -7.42 3.26 -21.10
C PRO A 48 -6.60 3.19 -19.81
N SER A 49 -7.24 3.05 -18.65
CA SER A 49 -6.59 2.87 -17.35
C SER A 49 -6.26 1.41 -17.05
N LEU A 50 -6.89 0.46 -17.75
CA LEU A 50 -6.63 -0.97 -17.62
C LEU A 50 -5.34 -1.34 -18.35
N ARG A 51 -4.44 -2.02 -17.63
CA ARG A 51 -3.20 -2.53 -18.20
C ARG A 51 -3.35 -4.01 -18.49
N ILE A 52 -3.10 -4.41 -19.72
CA ILE A 52 -3.25 -5.80 -20.15
C ILE A 52 -1.86 -6.43 -20.28
N LEU A 53 -1.62 -7.51 -19.55
CA LEU A 53 -0.41 -8.32 -19.56
C LEU A 53 -0.82 -9.79 -19.76
N ASP A 54 -0.41 -10.38 -20.89
CA ASP A 54 -0.64 -11.81 -21.18
C ASP A 54 -2.12 -12.23 -21.00
N ALA A 55 -3.07 -11.45 -21.52
CA ALA A 55 -4.51 -11.73 -21.37
C ALA A 55 -4.99 -13.07 -21.94
N ASP A 56 -4.20 -13.71 -22.81
CA ASP A 56 -4.51 -15.03 -23.36
C ASP A 56 -4.10 -16.18 -22.41
N ASP A 57 -3.44 -15.87 -21.28
CA ASP A 57 -3.11 -16.86 -20.24
C ASP A 57 -4.39 -17.31 -19.52
N GLU A 58 -4.57 -18.63 -19.37
CA GLU A 58 -5.76 -19.21 -18.74
C GLU A 58 -5.90 -18.88 -17.24
N HIS A 59 -4.83 -18.37 -16.63
CA HIS A 59 -4.78 -17.91 -15.24
C HIS A 59 -4.81 -16.38 -15.13
N ALA A 60 -5.01 -15.64 -16.23
CA ALA A 60 -5.16 -14.20 -16.19
C ALA A 60 -6.45 -13.80 -15.45
N ASP A 61 -6.33 -12.82 -14.55
CA ASP A 61 -7.43 -12.32 -13.75
C ASP A 61 -7.37 -10.78 -13.64
N LEU A 62 -8.44 -10.17 -13.16
CA LEU A 62 -8.47 -8.74 -12.87
C LEU A 62 -7.85 -8.47 -11.49
N LEU A 63 -6.71 -7.80 -11.52
CA LEU A 63 -5.87 -7.51 -10.37
C LEU A 63 -5.89 -6.01 -10.06
N GLY A 64 -6.03 -5.70 -8.77
CA GLY A 64 -5.86 -4.38 -8.21
C GLY A 64 -4.42 -4.19 -7.78
N VAL A 65 -3.85 -3.03 -8.08
CA VAL A 65 -2.50 -2.68 -7.62
C VAL A 65 -2.53 -1.36 -6.86
N ILE A 66 -2.23 -1.44 -5.56
CA ILE A 66 -2.05 -0.27 -4.69
C ILE A 66 -0.58 0.13 -4.73
N GLN A 67 -0.26 1.18 -5.48
CA GLN A 67 1.05 1.80 -5.50
C GLN A 67 1.24 2.67 -4.26
N LEU A 68 2.29 2.41 -3.51
CA LEU A 68 2.66 3.12 -2.28
C LEU A 68 3.88 4.00 -2.53
N TYR A 69 3.77 5.30 -2.20
CA TYR A 69 4.83 6.29 -2.39
C TYR A 69 5.28 6.89 -1.07
N GLY A 70 6.59 7.09 -0.92
CA GLY A 70 7.17 7.59 0.31
C GLY A 70 6.93 6.64 1.48
N VAL A 71 7.08 5.34 1.23
CA VAL A 71 6.91 4.28 2.22
C VAL A 71 7.91 4.48 3.35
N HIS A 72 7.38 4.53 4.57
CA HIS A 72 8.15 4.50 5.80
C HIS A 72 8.17 3.10 6.41
N ALA A 73 7.02 2.43 6.47
CA ALA A 73 6.91 1.07 7.00
C ALA A 73 5.71 0.33 6.41
N ILE A 74 5.80 -1.00 6.37
CA ILE A 74 4.73 -1.92 5.98
C ILE A 74 4.72 -3.09 6.97
N LYS A 75 3.52 -3.50 7.39
CA LYS A 75 3.26 -4.75 8.13
C LYS A 75 2.31 -5.60 7.29
N ILE A 76 2.58 -6.89 7.20
CA ILE A 76 1.71 -7.88 6.54
C ILE A 76 1.60 -9.10 7.44
N GLY A 77 0.40 -9.68 7.50
CA GLY A 77 0.08 -10.89 8.26
C GLY A 77 -1.13 -10.71 9.16
N GLY A 78 -1.24 -11.53 10.20
CA GLY A 78 -2.38 -11.53 11.10
C GLY A 78 -2.68 -10.16 11.73
N PRO A 79 -3.93 -9.92 12.14
CA PRO A 79 -4.98 -10.91 12.35
C PRO A 79 -5.74 -11.30 11.07
N ASN A 80 -6.30 -12.52 11.07
CA ASN A 80 -7.36 -12.92 10.14
C ASN A 80 -8.73 -12.45 10.66
N GLU A 81 -9.80 -12.79 9.95
CA GLU A 81 -11.17 -12.42 10.33
C GLU A 81 -11.60 -12.89 11.73
N GLU A 82 -11.23 -14.11 12.13
CA GLU A 82 -11.58 -14.71 13.42
C GLU A 82 -10.87 -14.00 14.58
N ALA A 83 -9.65 -13.53 14.32
CA ALA A 83 -8.81 -12.83 15.28
C ALA A 83 -8.91 -11.29 15.18
N LEU A 84 -9.67 -10.74 14.23
CA LEU A 84 -9.70 -9.30 13.94
C LEU A 84 -10.11 -8.47 15.17
N ARG A 85 -10.96 -9.03 16.05
CA ARG A 85 -11.34 -8.39 17.32
C ARG A 85 -10.18 -8.14 18.28
N GLY A 86 -9.06 -8.85 18.10
CA GLY A 86 -7.81 -8.60 18.83
C GLY A 86 -6.99 -7.43 18.28
N HIS A 87 -7.35 -6.88 17.12
CA HIS A 87 -6.65 -5.74 16.54
C HIS A 87 -6.85 -4.48 17.42
N PRO A 88 -5.82 -3.65 17.65
CA PRO A 88 -5.94 -2.39 18.43
C PRO A 88 -6.99 -1.37 17.95
N LEU A 89 -7.52 -1.58 16.73
CA LEU A 89 -8.49 -0.71 16.07
C LEU A 89 -9.87 -1.36 15.92
N ALA A 90 -10.07 -2.61 16.38
CA ALA A 90 -11.30 -3.36 16.20
C ALA A 90 -12.53 -2.62 16.75
N ASP A 91 -12.42 -2.07 17.95
CA ASP A 91 -13.47 -1.26 18.57
C ASP A 91 -13.40 0.23 18.19
N LYS A 92 -12.54 0.58 17.23
CA LYS A 92 -12.25 1.96 16.81
C LYS A 92 -12.50 2.20 15.32
N GLY A 93 -13.35 1.38 14.71
CA GLY A 93 -13.84 1.53 13.33
C GLY A 93 -13.26 0.55 12.32
N LEU A 94 -12.25 -0.26 12.70
CA LEU A 94 -11.76 -1.33 11.83
C LEU A 94 -12.77 -2.47 11.80
N THR A 95 -13.25 -2.82 10.61
CA THR A 95 -14.16 -3.96 10.41
C THR A 95 -13.61 -4.94 9.38
N TRP A 96 -14.15 -6.16 9.36
CA TRP A 96 -13.74 -7.21 8.44
C TRP A 96 -13.86 -6.77 6.98
N MET A 97 -12.93 -7.24 6.14
CA MET A 97 -12.93 -7.03 4.69
C MET A 97 -13.14 -5.56 4.29
N GLY A 98 -12.10 -4.74 4.43
CA GLY A 98 -12.22 -3.32 4.11
C GLY A 98 -10.93 -2.53 4.13
N ASN A 99 -11.08 -1.26 3.76
CA ASN A 99 -10.00 -0.32 3.51
C ASN A 99 -10.14 0.85 4.45
N TYR A 100 -9.08 1.19 5.16
CA TYR A 100 -9.15 2.18 6.22
C TYR A 100 -7.99 3.14 6.17
N ARG A 101 -8.31 4.41 6.44
CA ARG A 101 -7.33 5.42 6.83
C ARG A 101 -7.42 5.61 8.33
N VAL A 102 -6.27 5.55 9.01
CA VAL A 102 -6.21 5.73 10.46
C VAL A 102 -5.91 7.19 10.79
N LEU A 103 -6.74 7.80 11.62
CA LEU A 103 -6.56 9.13 12.16
C LEU A 103 -5.87 9.05 13.53
N ASN A 104 -5.05 10.05 13.85
CA ASN A 104 -4.29 10.15 15.11
C ASN A 104 -3.44 8.90 15.38
N SER A 105 -2.72 8.43 14.36
CA SER A 105 -2.09 7.12 14.45
C SER A 105 -1.00 7.05 15.52
N SER A 106 -1.16 6.09 16.43
CA SER A 106 -0.18 5.73 17.44
C SER A 106 1.10 5.19 16.79
N TRP A 107 0.98 4.45 15.68
CA TRP A 107 2.13 3.93 14.95
C TRP A 107 2.97 5.05 14.28
N ILE A 108 2.34 6.10 13.76
CA ILE A 108 3.08 7.29 13.27
C ILE A 108 3.80 7.99 14.43
N THR A 109 3.14 8.10 15.59
CA THR A 109 3.74 8.70 16.79
C THR A 109 4.93 7.89 17.29
N GLU A 110 4.80 6.56 17.33
CA GLU A 110 5.88 5.63 17.67
C GLU A 110 7.06 5.76 16.70
N ALA A 111 6.79 5.84 15.38
CA ALA A 111 7.82 6.00 14.36
C ALA A 111 8.62 7.31 14.55
N GLU A 112 7.97 8.42 14.90
CA GLU A 112 8.64 9.67 15.26
C GLU A 112 9.52 9.51 16.50
N GLN A 113 9.01 8.86 17.55
CA GLN A 113 9.76 8.65 18.79
C GLN A 113 11.03 7.83 18.53
N ILE A 114 10.94 6.76 17.74
CA ILE A 114 12.09 5.92 17.36
C ILE A 114 13.12 6.75 16.59
N ASN A 115 12.67 7.58 15.64
CA ASN A 115 13.58 8.38 14.83
C ASN A 115 14.22 9.55 15.63
N SER A 116 13.59 9.99 16.72
CA SER A 116 14.02 11.17 17.49
C SER A 116 15.26 10.99 18.37
N VAL A 117 15.79 9.77 18.48
CA VAL A 117 16.87 9.44 19.44
C VAL A 117 18.23 10.08 19.11
N HIS A 118 18.41 10.61 17.89
CA HIS A 118 19.67 11.20 17.46
C HIS A 118 19.68 12.73 17.58
N SER A 119 20.83 13.32 17.94
CA SER A 119 20.96 14.75 18.23
C SER A 119 20.60 15.69 17.07
N ASN A 120 20.69 15.20 15.83
CA ASN A 120 20.37 15.96 14.62
C ASN A 120 18.92 15.79 14.15
N HIS A 121 18.04 15.27 15.02
CA HIS A 121 16.65 15.00 14.65
C HIS A 121 15.93 16.27 14.22
N GLN A 122 15.22 16.18 13.10
CA GLN A 122 14.38 17.24 12.58
C GLN A 122 12.92 16.76 12.62
N PRO A 123 12.08 17.32 13.50
CA PRO A 123 10.69 16.87 13.63
C PRO A 123 9.85 17.24 12.39
N GLY A 124 8.65 16.66 12.32
CA GLY A 124 7.61 17.03 11.33
C GLY A 124 7.67 16.28 10.00
N TRP A 125 8.61 15.32 9.82
CA TRP A 125 8.56 14.43 8.66
C TRP A 125 7.37 13.47 8.71
N HIS A 126 6.98 13.04 9.92
CA HIS A 126 5.88 12.12 10.18
C HIS A 126 4.50 12.75 9.91
N ASP A 127 4.36 14.07 9.98
CA ASP A 127 3.12 14.81 9.65
C ASP A 127 2.68 14.62 8.19
N ARG A 128 3.61 14.18 7.33
CA ARG A 128 3.35 13.90 5.91
C ARG A 128 2.95 12.45 5.65
N LEU A 129 2.93 11.61 6.69
CA LEU A 129 2.53 10.22 6.57
C LEU A 129 1.03 10.04 6.77
N THR A 130 0.50 9.08 6.04
CA THR A 130 -0.84 8.53 6.23
C THR A 130 -0.69 7.06 6.59
N HIS A 131 -1.43 6.63 7.61
CA HIS A 131 -1.55 5.24 7.99
C HIS A 131 -2.77 4.64 7.31
N TYR A 132 -2.56 3.60 6.50
CA TYR A 132 -3.61 2.77 5.92
C TYR A 132 -3.60 1.37 6.52
N VAL A 133 -4.79 0.80 6.66
CA VAL A 133 -5.01 -0.61 7.00
C VAL A 133 -5.92 -1.20 5.91
N PHE A 134 -5.44 -2.25 5.25
CA PHE A 134 -6.21 -3.07 4.32
C PHE A 134 -6.48 -4.40 5.03
N ALA A 135 -7.73 -4.65 5.40
CA ALA A 135 -8.13 -5.88 6.05
C ALA A 135 -8.70 -6.85 5.00
N PHE A 136 -8.07 -8.01 4.88
CA PHE A 136 -8.47 -9.11 4.03
C PHE A 136 -9.08 -10.24 4.89
N HIS A 137 -9.37 -11.38 4.27
CA HIS A 137 -9.91 -12.55 4.96
C HIS A 137 -8.90 -13.14 5.96
N ASP A 138 -7.69 -13.45 5.49
CA ASP A 138 -6.68 -14.17 6.28
C ASP A 138 -5.64 -13.27 6.95
N GLU A 139 -5.54 -12.02 6.52
CA GLU A 139 -4.49 -11.12 6.97
C GLU A 139 -4.86 -9.64 6.80
N THR A 140 -3.98 -8.79 7.33
CA THR A 140 -3.99 -7.35 7.12
C THR A 140 -2.71 -6.93 6.43
N VAL A 141 -2.80 -5.87 5.63
CA VAL A 141 -1.64 -5.10 5.20
C VAL A 141 -1.79 -3.68 5.75
N GLU A 142 -0.89 -3.30 6.64
CA GLU A 142 -0.83 -1.94 7.20
C GLU A 142 0.38 -1.20 6.62
N CYS A 143 0.23 0.09 6.31
CA CYS A 143 1.35 0.87 5.79
C CYS A 143 1.35 2.33 6.25
N LEU A 144 2.56 2.87 6.44
CA LEU A 144 2.83 4.28 6.69
C LEU A 144 3.47 4.87 5.42
N VAL A 145 2.73 5.71 4.70
CA VAL A 145 3.11 6.19 3.36
C VAL A 145 2.75 7.66 3.17
N LYS A 146 3.38 8.34 2.22
CA LYS A 146 3.01 9.73 1.89
C LYS A 146 1.80 9.81 0.97
N ALA A 147 1.67 8.86 0.05
CA ALA A 147 0.56 8.81 -0.90
C ALA A 147 0.36 7.38 -1.42
N ILE A 148 -0.84 7.14 -1.94
CA ILE A 148 -1.17 5.91 -2.67
C ILE A 148 -1.75 6.26 -4.04
N ARG A 149 -1.60 5.35 -5.00
CA ARG A 149 -2.29 5.38 -6.29
C ARG A 149 -2.80 3.99 -6.61
N ILE A 150 -3.92 3.94 -7.30
CA ILE A 150 -4.59 2.71 -7.71
C ILE A 150 -4.39 2.49 -9.20
N GLU A 151 -4.02 1.27 -9.58
CA GLU A 151 -3.96 0.80 -10.96
C GLU A 151 -4.70 -0.54 -11.09
N ARG A 152 -5.22 -0.83 -12.29
CA ARG A 152 -5.87 -2.09 -12.63
C ARG A 152 -5.09 -2.83 -13.68
N TYR A 153 -5.03 -4.14 -13.54
CA TYR A 153 -4.34 -5.03 -14.45
C TYR A 153 -5.23 -6.21 -14.83
N LEU A 154 -5.21 -6.59 -16.10
CA LEU A 154 -5.63 -7.91 -16.54
C LEU A 154 -4.39 -8.74 -16.82
N GLY A 155 -4.19 -9.82 -16.08
CA GLY A 155 -3.02 -10.70 -16.23
C GLY A 155 -2.82 -11.60 -15.01
N THR A 156 -1.69 -12.32 -14.97
CA THR A 156 -1.34 -13.14 -13.79
C THR A 156 -0.59 -12.29 -12.75
N PRO A 157 -0.65 -12.62 -11.44
CA PRO A 157 0.12 -11.91 -10.42
C PRO A 157 1.62 -11.88 -10.73
N GLY A 158 2.17 -12.98 -11.27
CA GLY A 158 3.57 -13.06 -11.67
C GLY A 158 3.93 -12.07 -12.79
N ALA A 159 3.11 -11.99 -13.84
CA ALA A 159 3.32 -11.03 -14.93
C ALA A 159 3.26 -9.58 -14.44
N VAL A 160 2.29 -9.26 -13.57
CA VAL A 160 2.17 -7.94 -12.95
C VAL A 160 3.41 -7.61 -12.12
N LEU A 161 3.87 -8.52 -11.25
CA LEU A 161 5.06 -8.30 -10.44
C LEU A 161 6.31 -8.07 -11.31
N ILE A 162 6.50 -8.83 -12.39
CA ILE A 162 7.62 -8.65 -13.33
C ILE A 162 7.55 -7.27 -14.01
N ASP A 163 6.39 -6.84 -14.47
CA ASP A 163 6.19 -5.51 -15.05
C ASP A 163 6.50 -4.39 -14.02
N LEU A 164 6.03 -4.52 -12.78
CA LEU A 164 6.32 -3.57 -11.71
C LEU A 164 7.83 -3.48 -11.40
N ILE A 165 8.54 -4.60 -11.40
CA ILE A 165 10.01 -4.62 -11.28
C ILE A 165 10.67 -3.96 -12.50
N GLY A 166 10.18 -4.20 -13.71
CA GLY A 166 10.72 -3.64 -14.94
C GLY A 166 10.62 -2.12 -15.02
N ARG A 167 9.49 -1.56 -14.55
CA ARG A 167 9.25 -0.11 -14.52
C ARG A 167 10.26 0.66 -13.68
N LYS A 168 10.82 0.02 -12.65
CA LYS A 168 11.83 0.62 -11.78
C LYS A 168 13.08 1.09 -12.53
N LYS A 169 13.53 0.35 -13.56
CA LYS A 169 14.75 0.70 -14.32
C LYS A 169 14.65 2.08 -14.98
N ILE A 170 13.48 2.44 -15.50
CA ILE A 170 13.26 3.72 -16.18
C ILE A 170 13.32 4.89 -15.19
N TRP A 171 12.88 4.69 -13.94
CA TRP A 171 12.84 5.77 -12.94
C TRP A 171 14.17 6.00 -12.23
N ASP A 172 14.92 4.93 -11.95
CA ASP A 172 16.27 5.04 -11.38
C ASP A 172 17.23 5.73 -12.38
N GLU A 173 17.08 5.48 -13.69
CA GLU A 173 17.83 6.17 -14.75
C GLU A 173 17.48 7.66 -14.85
N VAL A 174 16.20 8.02 -14.69
CA VAL A 174 15.75 9.42 -14.68
C VAL A 174 16.21 10.14 -13.40
N GLU A 175 16.03 9.57 -12.21
CA GLU A 175 16.50 10.18 -10.96
C GLU A 175 18.04 10.30 -10.94
N ALA A 176 18.79 9.31 -11.43
CA ALA A 176 20.26 9.39 -11.54
C ALA A 176 20.74 10.43 -12.56
N SER A 177 19.97 10.69 -13.62
CA SER A 177 20.28 11.74 -14.60
C SER A 177 19.99 13.16 -14.08
N VAL A 178 19.12 13.29 -13.08
CA VAL A 178 18.66 14.57 -12.51
C VAL A 178 19.37 14.88 -11.18
N ALA A 179 19.77 13.87 -10.42
CA ALA A 179 20.50 14.03 -9.16
C ALA A 179 22.00 14.27 -9.43
N GLY A 180 22.35 15.52 -9.71
CA GLY A 180 23.65 16.03 -9.28
C GLY A 180 23.82 15.77 -7.78
N ASN A 181 25.02 15.35 -7.38
CA ASN A 181 25.41 14.89 -6.04
C ASN A 181 24.61 15.52 -4.89
N PRO A 182 23.79 14.76 -4.13
CA PRO A 182 22.95 15.29 -3.06
C PRO A 182 23.71 15.76 -1.82
N TYR A 183 25.05 15.72 -1.84
CA TYR A 183 25.93 16.23 -0.78
C TYR A 183 26.72 17.50 -1.15
N ASP A 184 26.52 18.05 -2.35
CA ASP A 184 27.05 19.38 -2.66
C ASP A 184 26.03 20.44 -2.28
N HIS A 185 26.27 21.14 -1.16
CA HIS A 185 26.01 22.57 -1.00
C HIS A 185 26.83 23.13 0.20
N PRO A 186 27.22 24.43 0.12
CA PRO A 186 28.38 25.04 0.81
C PRO A 186 28.29 25.17 2.33
#